data_AF-A0A4R9BHP6-F1
#
_entry.id   AF-A0A4R9BHP6-F1
#
_cell.length_a   1.000
_cell.length_b   1.000
_cell.length_c   1.000
_cell.angle_alpha   90.00
_cell.angle_beta   90.00
_cell.angle_gamma   90.00
#
_symmetry.space_group_name_H-M   'P 1'
#
loop_
_entity.id
_entity.type
_entity.pdbx_description
1 polymer ?
#
loop_
_entity_poly.entity_id
_entity_poly.type
_entity_poly.pdbx_seq_one_letter_code
_entity_poly.pdbx_strand_id
1 'polypeptide(L)'
;MPIYEFRCEICARFEQNHPMDLVPDLVDCPTCLAPARRVMSAPHLSAAGSAAFRLVEKTSRSAAEPEVVQSTHPGRRSGRGTPVTANPLHRKLPRP
;
A
#
# COMPACT_ATOMS: atom_id res chain seq x y z
N MET A 1 16.11 -6.64 -10.50
CA MET A 1 16.76 -7.77 -9.79
C MET A 1 15.88 -8.14 -8.61
N PRO A 2 15.31 -9.35 -8.54
CA PRO A 2 14.52 -9.78 -7.38
C PRO A 2 15.40 -9.98 -6.14
N ILE A 3 14.76 -9.77 -4.98
CA ILE A 3 15.35 -9.94 -3.66
C ILE A 3 14.92 -11.31 -3.12
N TYR A 4 15.87 -12.06 -2.58
CA TYR A 4 15.64 -13.33 -1.91
C TYR A 4 16.15 -13.27 -0.47
N GLU A 5 15.42 -13.93 0.44
CA GLU A 5 15.81 -14.04 1.84
C GLU A 5 16.52 -15.38 2.08
N PHE A 6 17.60 -15.34 2.84
CA PHE A 6 18.37 -16.51 3.28
C PHE A 6 18.44 -16.55 4.79
N ARG A 7 18.46 -17.76 5.35
CA ARG A 7 18.57 -18.00 6.80
C ARG A 7 19.85 -18.76 7.10
N CYS A 8 20.71 -18.15 7.91
CA CYS A 8 21.77 -18.86 8.60
C CYS A 8 21.21 -19.44 9.92
N GLU A 9 21.61 -20.66 10.28
CA GLU A 9 21.21 -21.28 11.56
C GLU A 9 21.97 -20.71 12.77
N ILE A 10 23.08 -19.98 12.53
CA ILE A 10 23.96 -19.46 13.58
C ILE A 10 23.71 -17.96 13.83
N CYS A 11 23.62 -17.16 12.77
CA CYS A 11 23.62 -15.70 12.88
C CYS A 11 22.21 -15.11 12.80
N ALA A 12 21.69 -14.93 11.58
CA ALA A 12 20.42 -14.26 11.33
C ALA A 12 19.92 -14.56 9.90
N ARG A 13 18.76 -13.98 9.57
CA ARG A 13 18.28 -13.85 8.20
C ARG A 13 18.90 -12.63 7.53
N PHE A 14 19.07 -12.69 6.21
CA PHE A 14 19.55 -11.59 5.39
C PHE A 14 19.02 -11.70 3.97
N GLU A 15 19.10 -10.60 3.23
CA GLU A 15 18.59 -10.47 1.87
C GLU A 15 19.74 -10.39 0.85
N GLN A 16 19.57 -11.03 -0.32
CA GLN A 16 20.47 -10.89 -1.46
C GLN A 16 19.69 -10.75 -2.77
N ASN A 17 20.26 -9.99 -3.71
CA ASN A 17 19.73 -9.83 -5.06
C ASN A 17 20.29 -10.92 -5.97
N HIS A 18 19.42 -11.74 -6.55
CA HIS A 18 19.80 -12.71 -7.59
C HIS A 18 18.91 -12.54 -8.81
N PRO A 19 19.41 -12.79 -10.03
CA PRO A 19 18.51 -12.94 -11.17
C PRO A 19 17.69 -14.23 -11.01
N MET A 20 16.48 -14.28 -11.59
CA MET A 20 15.52 -15.36 -11.33
C MET A 20 16.03 -16.76 -11.74
N ASP A 21 16.95 -16.81 -12.70
CA ASP A 21 17.54 -18.00 -13.29
C ASP A 21 18.78 -18.52 -12.56
N LEU A 22 19.44 -17.69 -11.75
CA LEU A 22 20.70 -18.03 -11.07
C LEU A 22 20.59 -17.94 -9.54
N VAL A 23 19.38 -18.01 -8.98
CA VAL A 23 19.22 -18.02 -7.53
C VAL A 23 19.63 -19.38 -6.95
N PRO A 24 20.67 -19.45 -6.09
CA PRO A 24 21.09 -20.71 -5.49
C PRO A 24 20.22 -21.07 -4.27
N ASP A 25 20.18 -22.35 -3.92
CA ASP A 25 19.50 -22.83 -2.70
C ASP A 25 20.33 -22.56 -1.42
N LEU A 26 21.64 -22.42 -1.57
CA LEU A 26 22.62 -22.19 -0.52
C LEU A 26 23.55 -21.04 -0.89
N VAL A 27 23.83 -20.18 0.09
CA VAL A 27 24.83 -19.11 0.00
C VAL A 27 25.67 -19.06 1.27
N ASP A 28 26.85 -18.48 1.19
CA ASP A 28 27.68 -18.27 2.38
C ASP A 28 27.14 -17.10 3.21
N CYS A 29 27.02 -17.33 4.52
CA CYS A 29 26.61 -16.27 5.44
C CYS A 29 27.66 -15.15 5.47
N PRO A 30 27.28 -13.86 5.32
CA PRO A 30 28.22 -12.75 5.31
C PRO A 30 28.94 -12.52 6.65
N THR A 31 28.46 -13.15 7.74
CA THR A 31 29.03 -13.00 9.08
C THR A 31 29.92 -14.18 9.48
N CYS A 32 29.49 -15.42 9.24
CA CYS A 32 30.19 -16.61 9.73
C CYS A 32 30.65 -17.57 8.63
N LEU A 33 30.37 -17.27 7.36
CA LEU A 33 30.69 -18.12 6.19
C LEU A 33 30.06 -19.52 6.23
N ALA A 34 29.18 -19.81 7.19
CA ALA A 34 28.42 -21.05 7.21
C ALA A 34 27.34 -21.05 6.11
N PRO A 35 26.97 -22.23 5.58
CA PRO A 35 25.93 -22.35 4.57
C PRO A 35 24.58 -21.85 5.11
N ALA A 36 23.99 -20.89 4.41
CA ALA A 36 22.67 -20.32 4.67
C ALA A 36 21.69 -20.74 3.57
N ARG A 37 20.48 -21.18 3.97
CA ARG A 37 19.47 -21.71 3.04
C ARG A 37 18.52 -20.63 2.58
N ARG A 38 18.09 -20.69 1.33
CA ARG A 38 17.01 -19.82 0.84
C ARG A 38 15.72 -20.13 1.60
N VAL A 39 15.02 -19.09 2.03
CA VAL A 39 13.72 -19.21 2.70
C VAL A 39 12.66 -18.43 1.95
N MET A 40 11.43 -18.92 1.99
CA MET A 40 10.29 -18.13 1.54
C MET A 40 9.99 -17.09 2.62
N SER A 41 10.29 -15.83 2.32
CA SER A 41 9.98 -14.73 3.24
C SER A 41 8.48 -14.64 3.46
N ALA A 42 8.09 -14.25 4.68
CA ALA A 42 6.68 -14.04 4.96
C ALA A 42 6.17 -12.88 4.09
N PRO A 43 5.11 -13.07 3.30
CA PRO A 43 4.52 -11.95 2.58
C PRO A 43 4.08 -10.91 3.60
N HIS A 44 4.28 -9.62 3.29
CA HIS A 44 3.98 -8.51 4.19
C HIS A 44 2.45 -8.24 4.28
N LEU A 45 1.69 -9.26 4.69
CA LEU A 45 0.23 -9.30 4.70
C LEU A 45 -0.40 -8.27 5.64
N SER A 46 0.33 -7.84 6.68
CA SER A 46 -0.11 -6.79 7.60
C SER A 46 -0.40 -5.47 6.89
N ALA A 47 0.28 -5.17 5.77
CA ALA A 47 0.01 -3.96 4.99
C ALA A 47 -1.36 -3.97 4.32
N ALA A 48 -1.92 -5.16 4.01
CA ALA A 48 -3.20 -5.28 3.31
C ALA A 48 -4.38 -4.69 4.10
N GLY A 49 -4.31 -4.68 5.44
CA GLY A 49 -5.34 -4.06 6.29
C GLY A 49 -5.26 -2.53 6.40
N SER A 50 -4.18 -1.92 5.91
CA SER A 50 -3.95 -0.48 6.06
C SER A 50 -4.94 0.36 5.28
N ALA A 51 -5.18 1.61 5.72
CA ALA A 51 -6.03 2.55 4.99
C ALA A 51 -5.43 2.89 3.60
N ALA A 52 -4.10 2.98 3.51
CA ALA A 52 -3.40 3.25 2.25
C ALA A 52 -3.60 2.12 1.24
N PHE A 53 -3.44 0.86 1.67
CA PHE A 53 -3.66 -0.30 0.80
C PHE A 53 -5.11 -0.34 0.28
N ARG A 54 -6.09 -0.17 1.17
CA ARG A 54 -7.51 -0.13 0.80
C ARG A 54 -7.84 0.99 -0.19
N LEU A 55 -7.19 2.15 -0.08
CA LEU A 55 -7.38 3.25 -1.03
C LEU A 55 -6.87 2.86 -2.42
N VAL A 56 -5.65 2.32 -2.51
CA VAL A 56 -5.08 1.86 -3.77
C VAL A 56 -5.96 0.79 -4.41
N GLU A 57 -6.36 -0.23 -3.63
CA GLU A 57 -7.25 -1.29 -4.08
C GLU A 57 -8.60 -0.76 -4.58
N LYS A 58 -9.21 0.19 -3.86
CA LYS A 58 -10.49 0.80 -4.29
C LYS A 58 -10.32 1.55 -5.60
N THR A 59 -9.22 2.30 -5.76
CA THR A 59 -8.96 3.04 -7.01
C THR A 59 -8.68 2.12 -8.19
N SER A 60 -7.88 1.07 -8.02
CA SER A 60 -7.60 0.11 -9.09
C SER A 60 -8.86 -0.67 -9.50
N ARG A 61 -9.67 -1.11 -8.54
CA ARG A 61 -10.93 -1.83 -8.82
C ARG A 61 -11.93 -0.97 -9.58
N SER A 62 -12.01 0.33 -9.28
CA SER A 62 -12.99 1.23 -9.90
C SER A 62 -12.87 1.35 -11.43
N ALA A 63 -11.71 1.01 -12.01
CA ALA A 63 -11.48 1.03 -13.45
C ALA A 63 -12.21 -0.11 -14.19
N ALA A 64 -12.36 -1.28 -13.55
CA ALA A 64 -12.98 -2.46 -14.15
C ALA A 64 -14.37 -2.75 -13.55
N GLU A 65 -14.55 -2.45 -12.26
CA GLU A 65 -15.74 -2.76 -11.47
C GLU A 65 -16.12 -1.53 -10.63
N PRO A 66 -16.64 -0.46 -11.26
CA PRO A 66 -17.10 0.70 -10.53
C PRO A 66 -18.30 0.35 -9.65
N GLU A 67 -18.28 0.85 -8.41
CA GLU A 67 -19.41 0.70 -7.48
C GLU A 67 -20.61 1.48 -8.01
N VAL A 68 -21.70 0.77 -8.34
CA VAL A 68 -22.96 1.40 -8.78
C VAL A 68 -23.69 1.93 -7.55
N VAL A 69 -23.49 3.20 -7.25
CA VAL A 69 -24.23 3.88 -6.18
C VAL A 69 -25.60 4.33 -6.67
N GLN A 70 -26.66 3.74 -6.13
CA GLN A 70 -28.01 4.28 -6.27
C GLN A 70 -28.15 5.47 -5.31
N SER A 71 -27.97 6.69 -5.83
CA SER A 71 -28.42 7.86 -5.09
C SER A 71 -29.94 7.84 -5.08
N THR A 72 -30.56 7.76 -3.90
CA THR A 72 -32.03 7.80 -3.78
C THR A 72 -32.62 9.09 -4.35
N HIS A 73 -31.82 10.16 -4.48
CA HIS A 73 -32.16 11.41 -5.16
C HIS A 73 -30.95 11.92 -5.99
N PRO A 74 -30.87 11.60 -7.29
CA PRO A 74 -29.86 12.17 -8.18
C PRO A 74 -29.97 13.70 -8.17
N GLY A 75 -28.86 14.40 -7.87
CA GLY A 75 -28.80 15.86 -7.82
C GLY A 75 -29.19 16.50 -6.48
N ARG A 76 -29.64 15.74 -5.48
CA ARG A 76 -29.90 16.27 -4.13
C ARG A 76 -28.70 15.99 -3.25
N ARG A 77 -28.05 17.04 -2.74
CA ARG A 77 -26.89 16.93 -1.84
C ARG A 77 -27.27 16.07 -0.63
N SER A 78 -26.67 14.89 -0.50
CA SER A 78 -26.80 14.03 0.68
C SER A 78 -25.93 14.58 1.81
N GLY A 79 -26.45 15.58 2.52
CA GLY A 79 -25.73 16.20 3.63
C GLY A 79 -26.41 17.48 4.09
N ARG A 80 -26.09 17.90 5.32
CA ARG A 80 -26.45 19.24 5.79
C ARG A 80 -25.81 20.24 4.83
N GLY A 81 -26.60 21.13 4.25
CA GLY A 81 -26.07 22.17 3.36
C GLY A 81 -24.95 22.96 4.05
N THR A 82 -23.95 23.40 3.29
CA THR A 82 -22.86 24.22 3.82
C THR A 82 -23.47 25.39 4.58
N PRO A 83 -23.18 25.57 5.88
CA PRO A 83 -23.75 26.66 6.65
C PRO A 83 -23.32 27.98 6.01
N VAL A 84 -24.32 28.77 5.57
CA VAL A 84 -24.07 30.12 5.10
C VAL A 84 -23.67 30.94 6.31
N THR A 85 -22.44 31.42 6.31
CA THR A 85 -21.94 32.29 7.37
C THR A 85 -22.43 33.71 7.14
N ALA A 86 -23.22 34.21 8.11
CA ALA A 86 -23.81 35.55 8.09
C ALA A 86 -22.83 36.64 8.57
N ASN A 87 -21.51 36.40 8.46
CA ASN A 87 -20.51 37.36 8.91
C ASN A 87 -20.57 38.64 8.04
N PRO A 88 -20.82 39.83 8.63
CA PRO A 88 -20.92 41.08 7.88
C PRO A 88 -19.63 41.47 7.15
N LEU A 89 -18.48 40.93 7.57
CA LEU A 89 -17.17 41.17 6.92
C LEU A 89 -17.08 40.58 5.51
N HIS A 90 -17.93 39.61 5.14
CA HIS A 90 -17.96 39.07 3.78
C HIS A 90 -18.34 40.09 2.71
N ARG A 91 -19.00 41.20 3.10
CA ARG A 91 -19.29 42.31 2.19
C ARG A 91 -18.03 43.04 1.71
N LYS A 92 -16.89 42.86 2.39
CA LYS A 92 -15.61 43.47 2.04
C LYS A 92 -14.74 42.60 1.12
N LEU A 93 -15.16 41.37 0.82
CA LEU A 93 -14.41 40.50 -0.08
C LEU A 93 -14.56 40.98 -1.54
N PRO A 94 -13.51 40.87 -2.36
CA PRO A 94 -13.60 41.14 -3.80
C PRO A 94 -14.68 40.25 -4.42
N ARG A 95 -15.59 40.85 -5.18
CA ARG A 95 -16.61 40.10 -5.90
C ARG A 95 -16.03 39.61 -7.24
N PRO A 96 -16.25 38.35 -7.63
CA PRO A 96 -15.92 37.87 -8.96
C PRO A 96 -16.77 38.54 -10.04
#